data_AF-A0A961UEM5-F1
#
_entry.id   AF-A0A961UEM5-F1
#
_cell.length_a   1.000
_cell.length_b   1.000
_cell.length_c   1.000
_cell.angle_alpha   90.00
_cell.angle_beta   90.00
_cell.angle_gamma   90.00
#
_symmetry.space_group_name_H-M   'P 1'
#
loop_
_entity.id
_entity.type
_entity.pdbx_description
1 polymer ?
#
loop_
_entity_poly.entity_id
_entity_poly.type
_entity_poly.pdbx_seq_one_letter_code
_entity_poly.pdbx_strand_id
1 'polypeptide(L)'
;MMHAFRGALRLACVLAVALPTFAYGEPSDLVPPQGTETRGGARSAVVGSQGRTVAIARSYIGKNPTGHAYLWCARFLNVVEKKAGRPGTGSAHSSSFLKYGQRVSRSAARPGDIVYRPRRGGGHVELFVRWADQGRTRYVAISGNSCGKRGKRYVCEVTRTVSGAHRFVRPR
;
A
#
# COMPACT_ATOMS: atom_id res chain seq x y z
N MET A 1 -56.35 27.18 3.97
CA MET A 1 -57.20 26.81 2.82
C MET A 1 -56.34 25.92 1.92
N MET A 2 -56.33 24.57 2.05
CA MET A 2 -57.33 23.57 1.57
C MET A 2 -57.57 23.74 0.04
N HIS A 3 -57.39 22.79 -0.90
CA HIS A 3 -57.44 21.32 -0.94
C HIS A 3 -56.57 20.75 -2.10
N ALA A 4 -55.76 19.70 -1.89
CA ALA A 4 -55.90 18.30 -2.33
C ALA A 4 -56.75 17.94 -3.59
N PHE A 5 -56.13 17.22 -4.55
CA PHE A 5 -56.68 16.22 -5.49
C PHE A 5 -55.53 15.21 -5.78
N ARG A 6 -55.49 13.93 -5.32
CA ARG A 6 -56.18 12.70 -5.82
C ARG A 6 -56.21 12.62 -7.36
N GLY A 7 -55.75 11.62 -8.11
CA GLY A 7 -55.23 10.26 -7.89
C GLY A 7 -55.57 9.38 -9.11
N ALA A 8 -54.67 8.46 -9.50
CA ALA A 8 -54.83 7.26 -10.36
C ALA A 8 -55.16 7.39 -11.88
N LEU A 9 -54.40 6.70 -12.75
CA LEU A 9 -54.85 5.49 -13.48
C LEU A 9 -53.70 4.85 -14.30
N ARG A 10 -53.68 3.51 -14.35
CA ARG A 10 -52.75 2.63 -15.10
C ARG A 10 -53.30 2.33 -16.50
N LEU A 11 -52.43 2.10 -17.50
CA LEU A 11 -52.53 1.11 -18.62
C LEU A 11 -51.31 1.35 -19.54
N ALA A 12 -50.29 0.49 -19.63
CA ALA A 12 -50.18 -0.82 -20.29
C ALA A 12 -50.12 -0.79 -21.83
N CYS A 13 -48.94 -1.22 -22.33
CA CYS A 13 -48.68 -2.14 -23.45
C CYS A 13 -49.09 -1.75 -24.88
N VAL A 14 -48.10 -1.59 -25.78
CA VAL A 14 -48.15 -2.10 -27.18
C VAL A 14 -46.75 -2.54 -27.63
N LEU A 15 -46.76 -3.65 -28.37
CA LEU A 15 -45.71 -4.55 -28.88
C LEU A 15 -44.97 -4.08 -30.16
N ALA A 16 -43.98 -4.92 -30.51
CA ALA A 16 -43.34 -5.16 -31.82
C ALA A 16 -42.11 -4.28 -32.11
N VAL A 17 -41.01 -4.76 -32.72
CA VAL A 17 -40.87 -5.55 -33.95
C VAL A 17 -39.55 -6.36 -33.94
N ALA A 18 -39.51 -7.42 -34.75
CA ALA A 18 -38.47 -8.45 -34.89
C ALA A 18 -37.29 -8.13 -35.84
N LEU A 19 -36.32 -9.08 -35.84
CA LEU A 19 -35.30 -9.50 -36.85
C LEU A 19 -33.86 -8.94 -36.71
N PRO A 20 -32.79 -9.58 -37.26
CA PRO A 20 -32.69 -10.87 -37.97
C PRO A 20 -31.61 -11.85 -37.42
N THR A 21 -31.59 -13.04 -38.02
CA THR A 21 -30.67 -14.18 -37.86
C THR A 21 -29.25 -13.94 -38.42
N PHE A 22 -28.24 -14.44 -37.73
CA PHE A 22 -26.92 -14.74 -38.30
C PHE A 22 -26.56 -16.19 -37.99
N ALA A 23 -26.35 -16.97 -39.05
CA ALA A 23 -25.69 -18.26 -39.02
C ALA A 23 -24.47 -18.17 -39.93
N TYR A 24 -23.28 -18.56 -39.47
CA TYR A 24 -22.20 -19.09 -40.30
C TYR A 24 -21.27 -19.93 -39.43
N GLY A 25 -20.91 -21.10 -39.96
CA GLY A 25 -20.21 -22.18 -39.26
C GLY A 25 -18.68 -22.07 -39.22
N GLU A 26 -18.12 -22.97 -38.41
CA GLU A 26 -16.71 -23.33 -38.19
C GLU A 26 -15.99 -23.76 -39.50
N PRO A 27 -14.65 -23.69 -39.64
CA PRO A 27 -13.79 -24.77 -39.12
C PRO A 27 -12.37 -24.39 -38.64
N SER A 28 -11.82 -25.34 -37.87
CA SER A 28 -10.46 -25.67 -37.45
C SER A 28 -9.27 -25.03 -38.19
N ASP A 29 -8.20 -24.69 -37.45
CA ASP A 29 -6.82 -25.12 -37.81
C ASP A 29 -5.76 -24.81 -36.72
N LEU A 30 -5.08 -25.89 -36.30
CA LEU A 30 -3.64 -26.01 -35.95
C LEU A 30 -3.07 -25.45 -34.61
N VAL A 31 -2.41 -26.37 -33.90
CA VAL A 31 -1.66 -26.35 -32.61
C VAL A 31 -0.13 -26.33 -32.92
N PRO A 32 0.88 -26.24 -32.00
CA PRO A 32 1.33 -25.33 -30.89
C PRO A 32 2.75 -24.72 -31.24
N PRO A 33 3.71 -24.29 -30.36
CA PRO A 33 3.81 -24.30 -28.90
C PRO A 33 4.22 -22.99 -28.20
N GLN A 34 4.11 -23.10 -26.87
CA GLN A 34 4.43 -22.10 -25.86
C GLN A 34 5.87 -21.57 -25.99
N GLY A 35 5.98 -20.35 -26.51
CA GLY A 35 7.18 -19.53 -26.37
C GLY A 35 7.21 -18.89 -24.99
N THR A 36 8.02 -19.45 -24.09
CA THR A 36 8.66 -18.82 -22.92
C THR A 36 8.27 -17.36 -22.60
N GLU A 37 7.20 -17.14 -21.83
CA GLU A 37 6.98 -15.87 -21.11
C GLU A 37 7.71 -15.89 -19.74
N THR A 38 9.05 -15.90 -19.76
CA THR A 38 9.85 -15.75 -18.53
C THR A 38 10.06 -14.28 -18.15
N ARG A 39 9.01 -13.45 -18.19
CA ARG A 39 9.09 -12.02 -17.77
C ARG A 39 8.11 -11.62 -16.65
N GLY A 40 7.22 -12.52 -16.23
CA GLY A 40 6.23 -12.27 -15.17
C GLY A 40 6.68 -12.59 -13.73
N GLY A 41 7.65 -13.49 -13.54
CA GLY A 41 8.00 -14.02 -12.21
C GLY A 41 8.58 -12.99 -11.23
N ALA A 42 9.51 -12.15 -11.69
CA ALA A 42 10.20 -11.21 -10.82
C ALA A 42 9.28 -10.08 -10.29
N ARG A 43 8.34 -9.60 -11.11
CA ARG A 43 7.41 -8.53 -10.71
C ARG A 43 6.38 -9.04 -9.70
N SER A 44 5.80 -10.22 -9.93
CA SER A 44 4.86 -10.85 -8.99
C SER A 44 5.53 -11.22 -7.67
N ALA A 45 6.76 -11.72 -7.70
CA ALA A 45 7.53 -12.00 -6.49
C ALA A 45 7.86 -10.73 -5.67
N VAL A 46 8.21 -9.62 -6.33
CA VAL A 46 8.47 -8.34 -5.65
C VAL A 46 7.19 -7.73 -5.08
N VAL A 47 6.07 -7.76 -5.82
CA VAL A 47 4.79 -7.29 -5.29
C VAL A 47 4.34 -8.16 -4.10
N GLY A 48 4.54 -9.48 -4.20
CA GLY A 48 4.28 -10.42 -3.10
C GLY A 48 5.15 -10.15 -1.87
N SER A 49 6.44 -9.91 -2.05
CA SER A 49 7.37 -9.64 -0.93
C SER A 49 7.07 -8.29 -0.25
N GLN A 50 6.65 -7.29 -1.01
CA GLN A 50 6.24 -5.99 -0.50
C GLN A 50 4.91 -6.08 0.29
N GLY A 51 3.92 -6.78 -0.26
CA GLY A 51 2.68 -7.10 0.46
C GLY A 51 2.94 -7.84 1.77
N ARG A 52 3.84 -8.85 1.74
CA ARG A 52 4.27 -9.59 2.93
C ARG A 52 4.91 -8.69 4.00
N THR A 53 5.77 -7.75 3.58
CA THR A 53 6.43 -6.80 4.50
C THR A 53 5.40 -5.91 5.22
N VAL A 54 4.40 -5.40 4.49
CA VAL A 54 3.30 -4.63 5.06
C VAL A 54 2.47 -5.47 6.03
N ALA A 55 2.13 -6.72 5.66
CA ALA A 55 1.39 -7.63 6.53
C ALA A 55 2.13 -7.92 7.86
N ILE A 56 3.44 -8.15 7.80
CA ILE A 56 4.29 -8.31 8.99
C ILE A 56 4.20 -7.07 9.88
N ALA A 57 4.38 -5.89 9.31
CA ALA A 57 4.31 -4.64 10.08
C ALA A 57 2.93 -4.44 10.75
N ARG A 58 1.83 -4.80 10.06
CA ARG A 58 0.47 -4.71 10.62
C ARG A 58 0.24 -5.63 11.81
N SER A 59 0.88 -6.80 11.84
CA SER A 59 0.77 -7.75 12.97
C SER A 59 1.25 -7.17 14.32
N TYR A 60 2.01 -6.07 14.27
CA TYR A 60 2.52 -5.35 15.43
C TYR A 60 1.67 -4.16 15.86
N ILE A 61 0.60 -3.80 15.16
CA ILE A 61 -0.27 -2.68 15.56
C ILE A 61 -0.73 -2.87 17.00
N GLY A 62 -0.67 -1.78 17.78
CA GLY A 62 -0.98 -1.77 19.21
C GLY A 62 0.15 -2.26 20.12
N LYS A 63 1.27 -2.73 19.57
CA LYS A 63 2.37 -3.35 20.34
C LYS A 63 3.66 -2.54 20.27
N ASN A 64 4.57 -2.82 21.20
CA ASN A 64 5.98 -2.42 21.12
C ASN A 64 6.84 -3.68 21.01
N PRO A 65 7.23 -4.09 19.79
CA PRO A 65 7.99 -5.33 19.60
C PRO A 65 9.48 -5.19 19.91
N THR A 66 9.95 -4.02 20.33
CA THR A 66 11.38 -3.76 20.53
C THR A 66 11.78 -3.70 21.99
N GLY A 67 10.83 -3.67 22.94
CA GLY A 67 11.10 -3.56 24.37
C GLY A 67 11.70 -2.22 24.82
N HIS A 68 11.80 -1.22 23.93
CA HIS A 68 12.43 0.07 24.24
C HIS A 68 11.38 1.16 24.49
N ALA A 69 11.58 1.99 25.50
CA ALA A 69 10.65 3.09 25.81
C ALA A 69 10.72 4.25 24.80
N TYR A 70 11.89 4.49 24.20
CA TYR A 70 12.17 5.63 23.33
C TYR A 70 12.99 5.23 22.09
N LEU A 71 13.01 6.12 21.09
CA LEU A 71 13.91 6.07 19.92
C LEU A 71 13.98 4.71 19.19
N TRP A 72 12.83 4.06 18.99
CA TRP A 72 12.79 2.70 18.44
C TRP A 72 12.12 2.57 17.07
N CYS A 73 11.85 3.67 16.36
CA CYS A 73 11.24 3.59 15.02
C CYS A 73 12.10 2.80 14.02
N ALA A 74 13.41 3.01 14.00
CA ALA A 74 14.33 2.23 13.14
C ALA A 74 14.46 0.77 13.61
N ARG A 75 14.47 0.54 14.92
CA ARG A 75 14.50 -0.82 15.50
C ARG A 75 13.28 -1.63 15.08
N PHE A 76 12.10 -1.00 15.09
CA PHE A 76 10.88 -1.63 14.60
C PHE A 76 11.01 -2.03 13.13
N LEU A 77 11.51 -1.15 12.26
CA LEU A 77 11.72 -1.54 10.86
C LEU A 77 12.75 -2.66 10.72
N ASN A 78 13.82 -2.69 11.51
CA ASN A 78 14.75 -3.83 11.50
C ASN A 78 14.07 -5.15 11.88
N VAL A 79 13.14 -5.15 12.85
CA VAL A 79 12.32 -6.34 13.19
C VAL A 79 11.46 -6.77 12.00
N VAL A 80 10.79 -5.81 11.34
CA VAL A 80 9.94 -6.08 10.18
C VAL A 80 10.76 -6.64 9.03
N GLU A 81 11.90 -6.03 8.70
CA GLU A 81 12.80 -6.44 7.64
C GLU A 81 13.37 -7.84 7.89
N LYS A 82 13.82 -8.13 9.12
CA LYS A 82 14.29 -9.45 9.53
C LYS A 82 13.23 -10.52 9.32
N LYS A 83 11.99 -10.26 9.75
CA LYS A 83 10.87 -11.18 9.49
C LYS A 83 10.49 -11.27 8.02
N ALA A 84 10.75 -10.21 7.26
CA ALA A 84 10.59 -10.17 5.81
C ALA A 84 11.73 -10.91 5.06
N GLY A 85 12.72 -11.45 5.78
CA GLY A 85 13.82 -12.23 5.22
C GLY A 85 15.02 -11.38 4.78
N ARG A 86 15.07 -10.12 5.21
CA ARG A 86 16.15 -9.17 4.91
C ARG A 86 16.86 -8.74 6.20
N PRO A 87 18.16 -8.45 6.20
CA PRO A 87 18.91 -8.18 7.44
C PRO A 87 18.48 -6.88 8.17
N GLY A 88 17.80 -5.95 7.50
CA GLY A 88 17.62 -4.59 8.01
C GLY A 88 18.94 -3.80 7.97
N THR A 89 18.98 -2.62 8.59
CA THR A 89 20.21 -1.80 8.68
C THR A 89 21.07 -2.13 9.89
N GLY A 90 20.53 -2.86 10.87
CA GLY A 90 21.17 -3.13 12.16
C GLY A 90 21.28 -1.91 13.10
N SER A 91 20.90 -0.70 12.65
CA SER A 91 21.06 0.54 13.41
C SER A 91 19.76 1.00 14.06
N ALA A 92 19.86 1.63 15.23
CA ALA A 92 18.75 2.34 15.87
C ALA A 92 18.49 3.73 15.27
N HIS A 93 19.38 4.23 14.41
CA HIS A 93 19.25 5.54 13.79
C HIS A 93 18.34 5.48 12.56
N SER A 94 17.33 6.34 12.51
CA SER A 94 16.38 6.42 11.39
C SER A 94 17.05 6.76 10.05
N SER A 95 18.11 7.58 10.06
CA SER A 95 18.87 7.95 8.86
C SER A 95 19.60 6.77 8.22
N SER A 96 19.85 5.67 8.93
CA SER A 96 20.47 4.46 8.36
C SER A 96 19.68 3.90 7.17
N PHE A 97 18.36 4.07 7.16
CA PHE A 97 17.50 3.60 6.08
C PHE A 97 17.63 4.42 4.79
N LEU A 98 18.27 5.59 4.81
CA LEU A 98 18.50 6.39 3.59
C LEU A 98 19.40 5.71 2.57
N LYS A 99 20.26 4.78 3.03
CA LYS A 99 21.21 4.00 2.21
C LYS A 99 20.86 2.51 2.15
N TYR A 100 19.77 2.08 2.80
CA TYR A 100 19.41 0.66 2.92
C TYR A 100 19.01 0.03 1.58
N GLY A 101 18.49 0.82 0.66
CA GLY A 101 18.20 0.35 -0.69
C GLY A 101 18.08 1.47 -1.70
N GLN A 102 17.27 1.24 -2.73
CA GLN A 102 17.16 2.17 -3.85
C GLN A 102 16.31 3.38 -3.44
N ARG A 103 16.80 4.60 -3.67
CA ARG A 103 15.96 5.79 -3.51
C ARG A 103 14.89 5.79 -4.59
N VAL A 104 13.65 6.08 -4.20
CA VAL A 104 12.51 6.13 -5.13
C VAL A 104 11.88 7.51 -5.12
N SER A 105 11.40 7.91 -6.30
CA SER A 105 10.65 9.15 -6.41
C SER A 105 9.32 9.03 -5.65
N ARG A 106 8.75 10.18 -5.27
CA ARG A 106 7.40 10.23 -4.70
C ARG A 106 6.40 9.53 -5.62
N SER A 107 6.52 9.70 -6.93
CA SER A 107 5.57 9.10 -7.87
C SER A 107 5.72 7.57 -8.00
N ALA A 108 6.89 7.03 -7.71
CA ALA A 108 7.19 5.60 -7.81
C ALA A 108 7.09 4.86 -6.46
N ALA A 109 6.77 5.56 -5.37
CA ALA A 109 6.62 4.95 -4.05
C ALA A 109 5.43 3.98 -4.04
N ARG A 110 5.64 2.79 -3.47
CA ARG A 110 4.68 1.70 -3.41
C ARG A 110 4.72 0.97 -2.06
N PRO A 111 3.69 0.16 -1.71
CA PRO A 111 3.63 -0.51 -0.42
C PRO A 111 4.93 -1.24 -0.08
N GLY A 112 5.40 -1.19 1.16
CA GLY A 112 6.66 -1.83 1.56
C GLY A 112 7.92 -1.01 1.30
N ASP A 113 7.84 0.11 0.56
CA ASP A 113 8.91 1.11 0.59
C ASP A 113 8.98 1.77 1.98
N ILE A 114 10.14 2.30 2.34
CA ILE A 114 10.42 2.95 3.62
C ILE A 114 10.40 4.46 3.44
N VAL A 115 9.69 5.17 4.29
CA VAL A 115 9.65 6.64 4.30
C VAL A 115 10.53 7.16 5.42
N TYR A 116 11.58 7.90 5.07
CA TYR A 116 12.34 8.72 6.01
C TYR A 116 11.78 10.14 6.04
N ARG A 117 11.56 10.65 7.24
CA ARG A 117 11.08 11.99 7.51
C ARG A 117 12.03 12.72 8.46
N PRO A 118 12.74 13.77 8.01
CA PRO A 118 13.62 14.52 8.89
C PRO A 118 12.81 15.27 9.96
N ARG A 119 13.39 15.39 11.15
CA ARG A 119 12.89 16.23 12.25
C ARG A 119 14.09 16.82 13.00
N ARG A 120 13.88 17.95 13.69
CA ARG A 120 14.89 18.55 14.59
C ARG A 120 15.23 17.54 15.70
N GLY A 121 16.52 17.29 15.93
CA GLY A 121 16.97 16.32 16.94
C GLY A 121 16.93 14.85 16.50
N GLY A 122 16.67 14.57 15.22
CA GLY A 122 16.73 13.21 14.65
C GLY A 122 15.51 12.89 13.80
N GLY A 123 15.71 12.17 12.69
CA GLY A 123 14.64 11.79 11.77
C GLY A 123 13.73 10.69 12.30
N HIS A 124 12.71 10.34 11.52
CA HIS A 124 11.79 9.25 11.78
C HIS A 124 11.60 8.38 10.54
N VAL A 125 11.40 7.09 10.73
CA VAL A 125 11.15 6.15 9.63
C VAL A 125 9.84 5.40 9.83
N GLU A 126 9.15 5.15 8.73
CA GLU A 126 7.83 4.51 8.67
C GLU A 126 7.79 3.58 7.45
N LEU A 127 6.99 2.52 7.49
CA LEU A 127 6.77 1.65 6.34
C LEU A 127 5.60 2.21 5.52
N PHE A 128 5.83 2.59 4.27
CA PHE A 128 4.80 3.09 3.37
C PHE A 128 3.77 1.99 3.06
N VAL A 129 2.49 2.33 3.16
CA VAL A 129 1.38 1.43 2.81
C VAL A 129 0.74 1.87 1.50
N ARG A 130 0.33 3.14 1.40
CA ARG A 130 -0.34 3.68 0.21
C ARG A 130 -0.37 5.20 0.25
N TRP A 131 -0.77 5.80 -0.87
CA TRP A 131 -1.23 7.18 -0.91
C TRP A 131 -2.61 7.32 -0.24
N ALA A 132 -2.82 8.42 0.48
CA ALA A 132 -4.10 8.74 1.12
C ALA A 132 -5.00 9.62 0.26
N ASP A 133 -4.44 10.20 -0.81
CA ASP A 133 -5.15 11.02 -1.80
C ASP A 133 -4.50 10.87 -3.18
N GLN A 134 -5.28 11.14 -4.23
CA GLN A 134 -4.84 11.08 -5.62
C GLN A 134 -3.68 12.05 -5.91
N GLY A 135 -3.68 13.21 -5.25
CA GLY A 135 -2.62 14.22 -5.34
C GLY A 135 -1.29 13.82 -4.72
N ARG A 136 -1.23 12.68 -4.02
CA ARG A 136 -0.03 12.16 -3.34
C ARG A 136 0.57 13.19 -2.38
N THR A 137 -0.31 13.96 -1.75
CA THR A 137 0.03 14.99 -0.76
C THR A 137 0.05 14.41 0.64
N ARG A 138 -0.67 13.31 0.90
CA ARG A 138 -0.59 12.54 2.13
C ARG A 138 -0.43 11.05 1.85
N TYR A 139 0.27 10.36 2.74
CA TYR A 139 0.45 8.91 2.69
C TYR A 139 -0.01 8.24 3.97
N VAL A 140 -0.39 6.97 3.84
CA VAL A 140 -0.63 6.04 4.93
C VAL A 140 0.64 5.21 5.14
N ALA A 141 1.06 5.08 6.39
CA ALA A 141 2.23 4.29 6.77
C ALA A 141 2.01 3.55 8.09
N ILE A 142 2.77 2.48 8.31
CA ILE A 142 2.87 1.80 9.61
C ILE A 142 4.10 2.33 10.32
N SER A 143 3.89 2.87 11.53
CA SER A 143 4.87 3.69 12.21
C SER A 143 5.11 3.19 13.63
N GLY A 144 6.34 2.74 13.90
CA GLY A 144 6.79 2.45 15.26
C GLY A 144 7.11 3.73 16.03
N ASN A 145 7.01 3.67 17.36
CA ASN A 145 7.31 4.77 18.28
C ASN A 145 6.54 6.07 18.01
N SER A 146 5.29 5.96 17.56
CA SER A 146 4.51 7.10 17.06
C SER A 146 3.23 7.38 17.83
N CYS A 147 2.42 6.36 18.11
CA CYS A 147 1.15 6.54 18.80
C CYS A 147 1.26 6.26 20.30
N GLY A 148 0.37 6.84 21.09
CA GLY A 148 0.34 6.72 22.54
C GLY A 148 1.19 7.76 23.27
N LYS A 149 1.22 7.64 24.60
CA LYS A 149 1.98 8.55 25.47
C LYS A 149 3.48 8.31 25.31
N ARG A 150 4.29 9.37 25.46
CA ARG A 150 5.75 9.26 25.48
C ARG A 150 6.19 8.23 26.53
N GLY A 151 7.10 7.34 26.18
CA GLY A 151 7.54 6.21 27.03
C GLY A 151 6.63 4.97 26.98
N LYS A 152 5.40 5.09 26.47
CA LYS A 152 4.43 4.01 26.29
C LYS A 152 3.89 3.97 24.85
N ARG A 153 4.75 4.34 23.89
CA ARG A 153 4.35 4.38 22.50
C ARG A 153 4.23 2.97 21.93
N TYR A 154 3.46 2.83 20.86
CA TYR A 154 3.24 1.58 20.16
C TYR A 154 3.22 1.79 18.63
N VAL A 155 3.22 0.69 17.89
CA VAL A 155 3.11 0.67 16.43
C VAL A 155 1.66 0.97 16.03
N CYS A 156 1.47 1.87 15.08
CA CYS A 156 0.14 2.23 14.58
C CYS A 156 0.18 2.55 13.09
N GLU A 157 -0.99 2.48 12.44
CA GLU A 157 -1.18 3.08 11.13
C GLU A 157 -1.38 4.58 11.28
N VAL A 158 -0.72 5.37 10.43
CA VAL A 158 -0.72 6.83 10.48
C VAL A 158 -0.90 7.40 9.09
N THR A 159 -1.63 8.51 9.01
CA THR A 159 -1.65 9.38 7.83
C THR A 159 -0.72 10.56 8.05
N ARG A 160 0.07 10.90 7.04
CA ARG A 160 1.09 11.96 7.10
C ARG A 160 1.06 12.81 5.85
N THR A 161 1.17 14.13 6.02
CA THR A 161 1.41 15.05 4.90
C THR A 161 2.86 14.94 4.43
N VAL A 162 3.04 14.83 3.12
CA VAL A 162 4.36 14.86 2.47
C VAL A 162 4.90 16.27 2.48
N SER A 163 6.19 16.38 2.79
CA SER A 163 6.98 17.58 2.56
C SER A 163 8.14 17.26 1.61
N GLY A 164 8.72 18.28 0.98
CA GLY A 164 9.88 18.12 0.09
C GLY A 164 11.12 17.49 0.74
N ALA A 165 11.15 17.41 2.08
CA ALA A 165 12.25 16.80 2.83
C ALA A 165 12.09 15.27 3.03
N HIS A 166 10.92 14.70 2.73
CA HIS A 166 10.73 13.25 2.81
C HIS A 166 11.59 12.52 1.78
N ARG A 167 12.03 11.31 2.13
CA ARG A 167 12.76 10.42 1.23
C ARG A 167 12.12 9.04 1.28
N PHE A 168 11.87 8.46 0.11
CA PHE A 168 11.34 7.11 -0.02
C PHE A 168 12.50 6.20 -0.45
N VAL A 169 12.60 5.03 0.18
CA VAL A 169 13.64 4.05 -0.08
C VAL A 169 13.01 2.68 -0.23
N ARG A 170 13.30 2.01 -1.35
CA ARG A 170 12.91 0.64 -1.60
C ARG A 170 13.98 -0.31 -1.07
N PRO A 171 13.64 -1.21 -0.12
CA PRO A 171 14.55 -2.28 0.32
C PRO A 171 15.12 -3.08 -0.86
N ARG A 172 16.36 -3.57 -0.72
CA ARG A 172 16.99 -4.48 -1.70
C ARG A 172 16.49 -5.90 -1.52
#